data_AF-A0A1V6AYY7-F1
#
_entry.id   AF-A0A1V6AYY7-F1
#
_cell.length_a   1.000
_cell.length_b   1.000
_cell.length_c   1.000
_cell.angle_alpha   90.00
_cell.angle_beta   90.00
_cell.angle_gamma   90.00
#
_symmetry.space_group_name_H-M   'P 1'
#
loop_
_entity.id
_entity.type
_entity.pdbx_description
1 polymer ?
#
loop_
_entity_poly.entity_id
_entity_poly.type
_entity_poly.pdbx_seq_one_letter_code
_entity_poly.pdbx_strand_id
1 'polypeptide(L)'
;MHETIRISSSMLNRIKYIAAYQVAPISAITHLAEVAKIEKYKETNKNIVYFKEPAKEINPVKLIPREKGQLRKHRGTLPMKS
;
A
#
# COMPACT_ATOMS: atom_id res chain seq x y z
N MET A 1 -20.93 2.06 -5.42
CA MET A 1 -19.57 1.55 -5.67
C MET A 1 -19.05 0.98 -4.36
N HIS A 2 -18.63 -0.28 -4.32
CA HIS A 2 -18.02 -0.87 -3.13
C HIS A 2 -16.54 -1.11 -3.45
N GLU A 3 -15.67 -0.24 -2.97
CA GLU A 3 -14.23 -0.41 -3.16
C GLU A 3 -13.75 -1.64 -2.37
N THR A 4 -13.06 -2.55 -3.03
CA THR A 4 -12.53 -3.77 -2.42
C THR A 4 -11.05 -3.83 -2.71
N ILE A 5 -10.24 -3.96 -1.66
CA ILE A 5 -8.80 -4.14 -1.80
C ILE A 5 -8.57 -5.63 -2.03
N ARG A 6 -8.23 -6.00 -3.28
CA ARG A 6 -7.85 -7.37 -3.63
C ARG A 6 -6.45 -7.65 -3.10
N ILE A 7 -6.37 -8.43 -2.04
CA ILE A 7 -5.11 -8.90 -1.46
C ILE A 7 -5.06 -10.40 -1.67
N SER A 8 -3.98 -10.90 -2.31
CA SER A 8 -3.75 -12.34 -2.40
C SER A 8 -3.60 -12.94 -1.00
N SER A 9 -4.16 -14.13 -0.77
CA SER A 9 -4.09 -14.81 0.53
C SER A 9 -2.64 -14.98 1.03
N SER A 10 -1.69 -15.20 0.11
CA SER A 10 -0.26 -15.33 0.44
C SER A 10 0.38 -14.03 0.96
N MET A 11 -0.24 -12.89 0.71
CA MET A 11 0.27 -11.57 1.13
C MET A 11 -0.30 -11.13 2.48
N LEU A 12 -1.43 -11.69 2.94
CA LEU A 12 -2.10 -11.25 4.17
C LEU A 12 -1.15 -11.28 5.38
N ASN A 13 -0.39 -12.38 5.53
CA ASN A 13 0.56 -12.54 6.63
C ASN A 13 1.83 -11.67 6.51
N ARG A 14 2.05 -11.02 5.36
CA ARG A 14 3.21 -10.17 5.11
C ARG A 14 2.93 -8.68 5.38
N ILE A 15 1.66 -8.31 5.52
CA ILE A 15 1.26 -6.91 5.77
C ILE A 15 1.42 -6.63 7.27
N LYS A 16 2.49 -5.94 7.62
CA LYS A 16 2.81 -5.56 9.01
C LYS A 16 2.29 -4.18 9.38
N TYR A 17 2.21 -3.28 8.41
CA TYR A 17 1.82 -1.89 8.62
C TYR A 17 0.86 -1.44 7.51
N ILE A 18 -0.07 -0.56 7.89
CA ILE A 18 -0.92 0.19 6.96
C ILE A 18 -0.55 1.66 7.02
N ALA A 19 -0.26 2.24 5.86
CA ALA A 19 0.00 3.65 5.68
C ALA A 19 -1.24 4.34 5.11
N ALA A 20 -1.73 5.40 5.75
CA ALA A 20 -2.91 6.13 5.30
C ALA A 20 -2.50 7.36 4.48
N TYR A 21 -2.96 7.42 3.24
CA TYR A 21 -2.81 8.56 2.35
C TYR A 21 -4.02 9.49 2.48
N GLN A 22 -3.77 10.77 2.74
CA GLN A 22 -4.80 11.80 2.72
C GLN A 22 -4.85 12.45 1.34
N VAL A 23 -6.06 12.57 0.79
CA VAL A 23 -6.33 13.26 -0.48
C VAL A 23 -6.12 14.78 -0.34
N ALA A 24 -6.40 15.54 -1.40
CA ALA A 24 -6.32 16.99 -1.36
C ALA A 24 -7.10 17.56 -0.15
N PRO A 25 -6.56 18.57 0.56
CA PRO A 25 -5.39 19.38 0.20
C PRO A 25 -4.02 18.80 0.61
N ILE A 26 -3.97 17.70 1.37
CA ILE A 26 -2.73 17.24 2.01
C ILE A 26 -1.84 16.42 1.06
N SER A 27 -2.45 15.53 0.25
CA SER A 27 -1.76 14.75 -0.79
C SER A 27 -0.48 14.05 -0.31
N ALA A 28 -0.57 13.41 0.86
CA ALA A 28 0.57 12.77 1.52
C ALA A 28 0.13 11.58 2.40
N ILE A 29 1.07 10.68 2.67
CA ILE A 29 0.91 9.71 3.76
C ILE A 29 1.19 10.43 5.06
N THR A 30 0.23 10.42 5.98
CA THR A 30 0.34 11.14 7.26
C THR A 30 0.21 10.24 8.48
N HIS A 31 -0.27 9.01 8.31
CA HIS A 31 -0.44 8.09 9.43
C HIS A 31 0.09 6.70 9.09
N LEU A 32 0.60 6.03 10.13
CA LEU A 32 1.05 4.65 10.09
C LEU A 32 0.43 3.86 11.24
N ALA A 33 -0.16 2.70 10.93
CA ALA A 33 -0.72 1.80 11.93
C ALA A 33 -0.11 0.40 11.80
N GLU A 34 0.28 -0.20 12.93
CA GLU A 34 0.74 -1.58 12.95
C GLU A 34 -0.47 -2.53 12.93
N VAL A 35 -0.39 -3.55 12.08
CA VAL A 35 -1.44 -4.56 11.93
C VAL A 35 -1.31 -5.60 13.03
N ALA A 36 -2.41 -5.81 13.77
CA ALA A 36 -2.54 -6.91 14.72
C ALA A 36 -2.93 -8.20 14.01
N LYS A 37 -3.98 -8.13 13.18
CA LYS A 37 -4.49 -9.26 12.39
C LYS A 37 -5.33 -8.77 11.22
N ILE A 38 -5.45 -9.62 10.20
CA ILE A 38 -6.35 -9.41 9.06
C ILE A 38 -7.26 -10.62 8.96
N GLU A 39 -8.57 -10.39 8.95
CA GLU A 39 -9.58 -11.45 8.90
C GLU A 39 -10.48 -11.26 7.69
N LYS A 40 -10.90 -12.36 7.07
CA LYS A 40 -11.88 -12.30 5.98
C LYS A 40 -13.25 -11.95 6.56
N TYR A 41 -13.94 -11.00 5.94
CA TYR A 41 -15.27 -10.60 6.36
C TYR A 41 -16.34 -11.51 5.75
N LYS A 42 -16.83 -12.47 6.54
CA LYS A 42 -17.88 -13.43 6.14
C LYS A 42 -17.51 -14.13 4.80
N GLU A 43 -18.50 -14.45 4.00
CA GLU A 43 -18.39 -14.99 2.63
C GLU A 43 -17.99 -13.94 1.58
N THR A 44 -17.63 -12.71 1.99
CA THR A 44 -17.37 -11.62 1.04
C THR A 44 -15.90 -11.56 0.60
N ASN A 45 -15.62 -10.82 -0.47
CA ASN A 45 -14.26 -10.49 -0.91
C ASN A 45 -13.63 -9.33 -0.11
N LYS A 46 -14.14 -9.05 1.10
CA LYS A 46 -13.64 -7.97 1.98
C LYS A 46 -12.82 -8.56 3.12
N ASN A 47 -11.88 -7.77 3.63
CA ASN A 47 -11.10 -8.09 4.81
C ASN A 47 -11.30 -7.01 5.87
N ILE A 48 -11.30 -7.40 7.14
CA ILE A 48 -11.19 -6.49 8.28
C ILE A 48 -9.74 -6.48 8.72
N VAL A 49 -9.18 -5.28 8.88
CA VAL A 49 -7.83 -5.07 9.41
C VAL A 49 -7.97 -4.54 10.84
N TYR A 50 -7.39 -5.25 11.79
CA TYR A 50 -7.32 -4.81 13.18
C TYR A 50 -5.94 -4.24 13.45
N PHE A 51 -5.88 -3.07 14.08
CA PHE A 51 -4.62 -2.43 14.46
C PHE A 51 -4.26 -2.75 15.89
N LYS A 52 -2.95 -2.85 16.19
CA LYS A 52 -2.47 -3.07 17.56
C LYS A 52 -2.75 -1.87 18.45
N GLU A 53 -2.61 -0.68 17.88
CA GLU A 53 -2.79 0.61 18.53
C GLU A 53 -3.48 1.57 17.55
N PRO A 54 -4.04 2.70 18.02
CA PRO A 54 -4.47 3.78 17.14
C PRO A 54 -3.34 4.21 16.19
N ALA A 55 -3.73 4.62 14.97
CA ALA A 55 -2.76 5.04 13.96
C ALA A 55 -1.92 6.22 14.47
N LYS A 56 -0.60 6.13 14.29
CA LYS A 56 0.34 7.16 14.73
C LYS A 56 0.52 8.17 13.61
N GLU A 57 0.41 9.45 13.96
CA GLU A 57 0.75 10.53 13.04
C GLU A 57 2.26 10.52 12.78
N ILE A 58 2.63 10.71 11.52
CA ILE A 58 4.01 10.79 11.06
C ILE A 58 4.21 12.05 10.24
N ASN A 59 5.47 12.45 10.06
CA ASN A 59 5.80 13.54 9.15
C ASN A 59 5.26 13.22 7.74
N PRO A 60 4.48 14.13 7.13
CA PRO A 60 3.83 13.89 5.85
C PRO A 60 4.81 13.47 4.75
N VAL A 61 4.63 12.26 4.22
CA VAL A 61 5.40 11.76 3.08
C VAL A 61 4.63 12.09 1.81
N LYS A 62 5.06 13.15 1.12
CA LYS A 62 4.40 13.64 -0.10
C LYS A 62 4.59 12.68 -1.26
N LEU A 63 3.57 12.57 -2.10
CA LEU A 63 3.70 11.89 -3.38
C LEU A 63 4.67 12.68 -4.27
N ILE A 64 5.76 12.04 -4.69
CA ILE A 64 6.70 12.65 -5.64
C ILE A 64 6.00 12.73 -6.99
N PRO A 65 5.84 13.94 -7.59
CA PRO A 65 5.29 14.08 -8.93
C PRO A 65 6.17 13.30 -9.91
N ARG A 66 5.56 12.41 -10.70
CA ARG A 66 6.25 11.76 -11.79
C ARG A 66 6.55 12.82 -12.85
N GLU A 67 7.82 13.06 -13.17
CA GLU A 67 8.16 13.82 -14.39
C GLU A 67 7.53 13.10 -15.60
N LYS A 68 6.63 13.79 -16.30
CA LYS A 68 5.99 13.28 -17.52
C LYS A 68 7.07 13.16 -18.59
N GLY A 69 7.63 11.96 -18.80
CA GLY A 69 8.54 11.74 -19.94
C GLY A 69 9.42 10.50 -19.90
N GLN A 70 9.72 9.90 -18.74
CA GLN A 70 10.63 8.74 -18.72
C GLN A 70 9.86 7.41 -18.66
N LEU A 71 9.69 6.81 -19.85
CA LEU A 71 9.50 5.37 -19.99
C LEU A 71 10.78 4.67 -19.51
N ARG A 72 10.80 4.15 -18.28
CA ARG A 72 11.86 3.21 -17.88
C ARG A 72 11.66 1.94 -18.72
N LYS A 73 12.51 1.70 -19.71
CA LYS A 73 12.64 0.41 -20.39
C LYS A 73 13.23 -0.59 -19.40
N HIS A 74 12.42 -1.12 -18.49
CA HIS A 74 12.76 -2.35 -17.77
C HIS A 74 12.29 -3.54 -18.59
N ARG A 75 13.04 -3.86 -19.64
CA ARG A 75 13.12 -5.22 -20.17
C ARG A 75 14.54 -5.69 -19.90
N GLY A 76 14.67 -6.65 -19.00
CA GLY A 76 15.94 -7.34 -18.77
C GLY A 76 16.37 -8.04 -20.04
N THR A 77 17.36 -7.47 -20.72
CA THR A 77 18.30 -8.25 -21.53
C THR A 77 19.68 -7.85 -21.04
N LEU A 78 20.25 -8.69 -20.15
CA LEU A 78 21.68 -8.68 -19.90
C LEU A 78 22.38 -8.91 -21.25
N PRO A 79 23.31 -8.06 -21.70
CA PRO A 79 24.15 -8.42 -22.83
C PRO A 79 25.00 -9.62 -22.41
N MET A 80 24.72 -10.78 -22.99
CA MET A 80 25.59 -11.95 -22.89
C MET A 80 26.90 -11.55 -23.57
N LYS A 81 27.97 -11.40 -22.77
CA LYS A 81 29.32 -11.23 -23.30
C LYS A 81 29.77 -12.56 -23.90
N SER A 82 30.05 -12.55 -25.20
CA SER A 82 30.90 -13.52 -25.91
C SER A 82 31.73 -12.75 -26.92
#